data_AF-A0A9N8JFM6-F1
#
_entry.id   AF-A0A9N8JFM6-F1
#
_cell.length_a   1.000
_cell.length_b   1.000
_cell.length_c   1.000
_cell.angle_alpha   90.00
_cell.angle_beta   90.00
_cell.angle_gamma   90.00
#
_symmetry.space_group_name_H-M   'P 1'
#
loop_
_entity.id
_entity.type
_entity.pdbx_description
1 polymer ?
#
loop_
_entity_poly.entity_id
_entity_poly.type
_entity_poly.pdbx_seq_one_letter_code
_entity_poly.pdbx_strand_id
1 'polypeptide(L)'
;MHCKESSLQLGLRDPPPYNDTQDSTLQLSEKDHDAPPAYSSHEPLQPPSEKTLESAPDVLHFLTPDDTALSLSLAYGVPLHALRKANNVFADHLIQGRRTVVIPGQYYKGPSLSPRPVEGEEEELRKSKLRRFMVTCKVSEYDVAQLYLEQHDYDLNSAVEAYQDDEKWERDHPLQDNGKGKMSARNVGKRRYVGSA
;
A
#
# COMPACT_ATOMS: atom_id res chain seq x y z
N MET A 1 16.89 -70.96 -13.11
CA MET A 1 16.72 -69.65 -13.77
C MET A 1 15.52 -68.97 -13.14
N HIS A 2 15.72 -67.70 -12.81
CA HIS A 2 14.91 -66.87 -11.92
C HIS A 2 13.65 -66.28 -12.58
N CYS A 3 12.61 -66.07 -11.77
CA CYS A 3 11.63 -64.95 -11.78
C CYS A 3 10.69 -64.79 -13.03
N LYS A 4 9.41 -64.41 -12.93
CA LYS A 4 8.70 -63.57 -11.93
C LYS A 4 7.25 -64.01 -11.75
N GLU A 5 6.90 -64.24 -10.49
CA GLU A 5 5.62 -63.84 -9.92
C GLU A 5 5.63 -62.30 -9.83
N SER A 6 4.54 -61.62 -10.18
CA SER A 6 4.35 -60.21 -9.82
C SER A 6 2.91 -60.03 -9.38
N SER A 7 2.72 -60.35 -8.12
CA SER A 7 1.65 -59.92 -7.24
C SER A 7 1.50 -58.40 -7.32
N LEU A 8 0.41 -57.95 -7.95
CA LEU A 8 0.02 -56.55 -7.93
C LEU A 8 -0.30 -56.15 -6.49
N GLN A 9 0.40 -55.13 -6.01
CA GLN A 9 0.31 -54.67 -4.64
C GLN A 9 -1.05 -54.06 -4.32
N LEU A 10 -1.54 -54.46 -3.15
CA LEU A 10 -2.65 -53.91 -2.38
C LEU A 10 -2.82 -52.39 -2.55
N GLY A 11 -4.05 -51.96 -2.88
CA GLY A 11 -4.50 -50.61 -2.52
C GLY A 11 -5.54 -49.96 -3.44
N LEU A 12 -5.79 -50.49 -4.64
CA LEU A 12 -6.75 -49.89 -5.56
C LEU A 12 -7.99 -50.78 -5.66
N ARG A 13 -9.10 -50.35 -5.04
CA ARG A 13 -10.43 -50.94 -5.23
C ARG A 13 -10.81 -50.76 -6.70
N ASP A 14 -11.25 -51.84 -7.35
CA ASP A 14 -11.90 -51.74 -8.65
C ASP A 14 -13.11 -50.80 -8.55
N PRO A 15 -13.35 -49.93 -9.56
CA PRO A 15 -14.57 -49.13 -9.57
C PRO A 15 -15.78 -50.06 -9.57
N PRO A 16 -16.89 -49.66 -8.91
CA PRO A 16 -18.11 -50.45 -8.96
C PRO A 16 -18.54 -50.65 -10.42
N PRO A 17 -18.95 -51.87 -10.82
CA PRO A 17 -19.43 -52.10 -12.18
C PRO A 17 -20.67 -51.24 -12.41
N TYR A 18 -20.67 -50.48 -13.49
CA TYR A 18 -21.82 -49.72 -13.93
C TYR A 18 -22.83 -50.73 -14.50
N ASN A 19 -23.81 -51.13 -13.70
CA ASN A 19 -24.99 -51.82 -14.21
C ASN A 19 -25.87 -50.77 -14.91
N ASP A 20 -25.67 -50.61 -16.22
CA ASP A 20 -26.66 -50.02 -17.12
C ASP A 20 -27.82 -51.02 -17.25
N THR A 21 -28.81 -50.92 -16.36
CA THR A 21 -30.24 -51.23 -16.59
C THR A 21 -30.94 -51.39 -15.24
N GLN A 22 -31.52 -50.30 -14.73
CA GLN A 22 -32.80 -50.34 -14.03
C GLN A 22 -33.62 -49.13 -14.49
N ASP A 23 -34.23 -49.32 -15.66
CA ASP A 23 -35.50 -48.71 -16.00
C ASP A 23 -36.51 -49.15 -14.94
N SER A 24 -36.98 -48.23 -14.10
CA SER A 24 -38.15 -48.40 -13.25
C SER A 24 -38.65 -47.05 -12.75
N THR A 25 -39.57 -46.51 -13.55
CA THR A 25 -40.84 -45.97 -13.06
C THR A 25 -40.76 -44.59 -12.40
N LEU A 26 -40.53 -43.56 -13.23
CA LEU A 26 -41.17 -42.28 -12.99
C LEU A 26 -42.68 -42.53 -12.94
N GLN A 27 -43.29 -42.35 -11.76
CA GLN A 27 -44.73 -42.24 -11.63
C GLN A 27 -45.18 -41.01 -12.44
N LEU A 28 -45.60 -41.23 -13.69
CA LEU A 28 -46.47 -40.31 -14.39
C LEU A 28 -47.79 -40.28 -13.62
N SER A 29 -47.95 -39.25 -12.79
CA SER A 29 -49.28 -38.80 -12.41
C SER A 29 -49.83 -38.02 -13.61
N GLU A 30 -50.75 -38.66 -14.33
CA GLU A 30 -51.65 -37.99 -15.25
C GLU A 30 -52.42 -36.91 -14.47
N LYS A 31 -52.00 -35.66 -14.66
CA LYS A 31 -52.90 -34.52 -14.53
C LYS A 31 -52.72 -33.67 -15.77
N ASP A 32 -53.65 -33.88 -16.71
CA ASP A 32 -54.07 -32.89 -17.69
C ASP A 32 -54.25 -31.54 -16.99
N HIS A 33 -53.34 -30.61 -17.22
CA HIS A 33 -53.62 -29.18 -17.27
C HIS A 33 -52.52 -28.52 -18.13
N ASP A 34 -52.92 -28.23 -19.37
CA ASP A 34 -52.24 -27.38 -20.35
C ASP A 34 -52.14 -25.91 -19.86
N ALA A 35 -51.43 -25.71 -18.75
CA ALA A 35 -51.12 -24.39 -18.25
C ALA A 35 -49.65 -24.38 -17.80
N PRO A 36 -48.81 -23.44 -18.30
CA PRO A 36 -47.51 -23.22 -17.70
C PRO A 36 -47.71 -22.94 -16.21
N PRO A 37 -46.75 -23.34 -15.33
CA PRO A 37 -46.86 -23.07 -13.91
C PRO A 37 -47.21 -21.60 -13.73
N ALA A 38 -48.29 -21.33 -12.96
CA ALA A 38 -48.69 -19.97 -12.65
C ALA A 38 -47.43 -19.23 -12.20
N TYR A 39 -47.07 -18.17 -12.95
CA TYR A 39 -45.95 -17.30 -12.61
C TYR A 39 -46.24 -16.84 -11.19
N SER A 40 -45.57 -17.47 -10.23
CA SER A 40 -45.77 -17.19 -8.82
C SER A 40 -45.53 -15.71 -8.69
N SER A 41 -46.61 -14.98 -8.40
CA SER A 41 -46.61 -13.55 -8.10
C SER A 41 -45.35 -13.31 -7.30
N HIS A 42 -44.41 -12.57 -7.88
CA HIS A 42 -43.16 -12.26 -7.22
C HIS A 42 -43.51 -11.62 -5.89
N GLU A 43 -43.40 -12.40 -4.83
CA GLU A 43 -43.36 -11.87 -3.48
C GLU A 43 -42.26 -10.83 -3.53
N PRO A 44 -42.56 -9.55 -3.30
CA PRO A 44 -41.55 -8.52 -3.38
C PRO A 44 -40.52 -8.90 -2.32
N LEU A 45 -39.40 -9.44 -2.79
CA LEU A 45 -38.21 -9.65 -1.98
C LEU A 45 -37.91 -8.27 -1.40
N GLN A 46 -38.25 -8.11 -0.12
CA GLN A 46 -37.83 -6.95 0.63
C GLN A 46 -36.33 -6.83 0.40
N PRO A 47 -35.81 -5.65 -0.01
CA PRO A 47 -34.37 -5.48 -0.09
C PRO A 47 -33.81 -5.90 1.27
N PRO A 48 -32.71 -6.70 1.31
CA PRO A 48 -32.14 -7.16 2.56
C PRO A 48 -31.94 -5.95 3.44
N SER A 49 -32.58 -5.97 4.61
CA SER A 49 -32.54 -4.92 5.61
C SER A 49 -31.13 -4.37 5.68
N GLU A 50 -30.99 -3.09 5.34
CA GLU A 50 -29.80 -2.29 5.57
C GLU A 50 -29.57 -2.30 7.07
N LYS A 51 -28.92 -3.35 7.59
CA LYS A 51 -28.26 -3.28 8.88
C LYS A 51 -27.25 -2.18 8.69
N THR A 52 -27.60 -1.00 9.19
CA THR A 52 -26.67 0.02 9.64
C THR A 52 -25.72 -0.68 10.61
N LEU A 53 -24.72 -1.34 10.06
CA LEU A 53 -23.60 -1.88 10.81
C LEU A 53 -22.98 -0.64 11.42
N GLU A 54 -23.16 -0.47 12.72
CA GLU A 54 -22.39 0.48 13.52
C GLU A 54 -20.92 0.24 13.18
N SER A 55 -20.40 1.04 12.26
CA SER A 55 -19.06 0.85 11.72
C SER A 55 -18.14 1.23 12.85
N ALA A 56 -17.49 0.24 13.45
CA ALA A 56 -16.39 0.51 14.35
C ALA A 56 -15.36 1.38 13.60
N PRO A 57 -14.62 2.24 14.33
CA PRO A 57 -13.66 3.13 13.70
C PRO A 57 -12.64 2.33 12.89
N ASP A 58 -12.35 2.81 11.67
CA ASP A 58 -11.33 2.20 10.83
C ASP A 58 -9.95 2.36 11.47
N VAL A 59 -9.10 1.33 11.31
CA VAL A 59 -7.76 1.29 11.88
C VAL A 59 -6.73 1.53 10.78
N LEU A 60 -5.75 2.40 11.03
CA LEU A 60 -4.67 2.65 10.10
C LEU A 60 -3.48 1.72 10.38
N HIS A 61 -3.04 0.96 9.37
CA HIS A 61 -1.83 0.12 9.41
C HIS A 61 -0.71 0.79 8.63
N PHE A 62 0.48 0.89 9.23
CA PHE A 62 1.70 1.34 8.55
C PHE A 62 2.38 0.16 7.87
N LEU A 63 2.60 0.28 6.57
CA LEU A 63 3.14 -0.79 5.77
C LEU A 63 4.64 -0.97 6.00
N THR A 64 5.03 -2.23 6.07
CA THR A 64 6.42 -2.68 5.97
C THR A 64 6.67 -3.24 4.55
N PRO A 65 7.93 -3.34 4.09
CA PRO A 65 8.24 -3.92 2.78
C PRO A 65 7.74 -5.36 2.60
N ASP A 66 7.60 -6.09 3.71
CA ASP A 66 7.13 -7.48 3.74
C ASP A 66 5.60 -7.61 3.75
N ASP A 67 4.88 -6.50 3.93
CA ASP A 67 3.42 -6.50 3.95
C ASP A 67 2.83 -6.69 2.55
N THR A 68 1.83 -7.56 2.46
CA THR A 68 1.06 -7.86 1.26
C THR A 68 -0.43 -7.85 1.59
N ALA A 69 -1.29 -7.71 0.57
CA ALA A 69 -2.74 -7.76 0.79
C ALA A 69 -3.19 -9.05 1.52
N LEU A 70 -2.52 -10.17 1.24
CA LEU A 70 -2.80 -11.46 1.87
C LEU A 70 -2.30 -11.50 3.32
N SER A 71 -1.07 -11.06 3.60
CA SER A 71 -0.54 -11.06 4.97
C SER A 71 -1.38 -10.16 5.89
N LEU A 72 -1.81 -9.00 5.40
CA LEU A 72 -2.70 -8.09 6.14
C LEU A 72 -4.09 -8.69 6.37
N SER A 73 -4.65 -9.35 5.36
CA SER A 73 -5.93 -10.06 5.48
C SER A 73 -5.88 -11.10 6.59
N LEU A 74 -4.79 -11.87 6.67
CA LEU A 74 -4.60 -12.89 7.70
C LEU A 74 -4.32 -12.29 9.08
N ALA A 75 -3.49 -11.24 9.16
CA ALA A 75 -3.14 -10.59 10.43
C ALA A 75 -4.35 -9.92 11.09
N TYR A 76 -5.22 -9.28 10.30
CA TYR A 76 -6.38 -8.54 10.79
C TYR A 76 -7.70 -9.31 10.70
N GLY A 77 -7.71 -10.50 10.08
CA GLY A 77 -8.94 -11.28 9.86
C GLY A 77 -9.95 -10.62 8.91
N VAL A 78 -9.49 -9.75 8.00
CA VAL A 78 -10.35 -9.01 7.06
C VAL A 78 -10.33 -9.70 5.69
N PRO A 79 -11.48 -9.93 5.02
CA PRO A 79 -11.46 -10.56 3.71
C PRO A 79 -10.81 -9.66 2.64
N LEU A 80 -10.02 -10.25 1.72
CA LEU A 80 -9.23 -9.51 0.72
C LEU A 80 -10.08 -8.55 -0.12
N HIS A 81 -11.29 -8.94 -0.51
CA HIS A 81 -12.16 -8.10 -1.33
C HIS A 81 -12.59 -6.82 -0.59
N ALA A 82 -12.87 -6.90 0.72
CA ALA A 82 -13.24 -5.75 1.52
C ALA A 82 -12.03 -4.83 1.75
N LEU A 83 -10.86 -5.42 2.03
CA LEU A 83 -9.61 -4.67 2.19
C LEU A 83 -9.24 -3.91 0.90
N ARG A 84 -9.34 -4.56 -0.26
CA ARG A 84 -9.12 -3.96 -1.58
C ARG A 84 -10.13 -2.85 -1.89
N LYS A 85 -11.41 -3.09 -1.59
CA LYS A 85 -12.48 -2.11 -1.79
C LYS A 85 -12.28 -0.86 -0.93
N ALA A 86 -11.93 -1.03 0.34
CA ALA A 86 -11.70 0.08 1.26
C ALA A 86 -10.50 0.94 0.87
N ASN A 87 -9.48 0.35 0.24
CA ASN A 87 -8.27 1.06 -0.15
C ASN A 87 -8.22 1.44 -1.64
N ASN A 88 -9.23 1.12 -2.44
CA ASN A 88 -9.20 1.25 -3.90
C ASN A 88 -7.93 0.61 -4.52
N VAL A 89 -7.64 -0.63 -4.13
CA VAL A 89 -6.47 -1.37 -4.63
C VAL A 89 -6.90 -2.60 -5.41
N PHE A 90 -6.52 -2.67 -6.68
CA PHE A 90 -6.93 -3.75 -7.58
C PHE A 90 -5.92 -4.88 -7.71
N ALA A 91 -4.64 -4.62 -7.44
CA ALA A 91 -3.55 -5.58 -7.57
C ALA A 91 -2.67 -5.60 -6.31
N ASP A 92 -2.11 -6.77 -5.99
CA ASP A 92 -1.43 -6.99 -4.70
C ASP A 92 -0.17 -6.12 -4.54
N HIS A 93 0.57 -5.89 -5.62
CA HIS A 93 1.78 -5.06 -5.62
C HIS A 93 1.49 -3.56 -5.39
N LEU A 94 0.27 -3.10 -5.65
CA LEU A 94 -0.09 -1.69 -5.47
C LEU A 94 -0.18 -1.29 -4.00
N ILE A 95 -0.31 -2.27 -3.10
CA ILE A 95 -0.26 -2.03 -1.65
C ILE A 95 1.12 -1.49 -1.25
N GLN A 96 2.19 -2.09 -1.77
CA GLN A 96 3.58 -1.71 -1.43
C GLN A 96 3.97 -0.30 -1.90
N GLY A 97 3.24 0.28 -2.86
CA GLY A 97 3.43 1.67 -3.29
C GLY A 97 2.89 2.71 -2.30
N ARG A 98 2.26 2.27 -1.20
CA ARG A 98 1.69 3.15 -0.18
C ARG A 98 2.47 3.05 1.12
N ARG A 99 2.37 4.11 1.94
CA ARG A 99 2.90 4.12 3.30
C ARG A 99 1.94 3.51 4.30
N THR A 100 0.64 3.64 4.05
CA THR A 100 -0.43 3.24 4.98
C THR A 100 -1.58 2.56 4.26
N VAL A 101 -2.29 1.70 4.99
CA VAL A 101 -3.50 0.99 4.55
C VAL A 101 -4.59 1.13 5.61
N VAL A 102 -5.81 1.36 5.15
CA VAL A 102 -7.01 1.41 5.99
C VAL A 102 -7.53 -0.02 6.19
N ILE A 103 -7.64 -0.43 7.44
CA ILE A 103 -8.27 -1.70 7.85
C ILE A 103 -9.71 -1.39 8.26
N PRO A 104 -10.71 -1.94 7.53
CA PRO A 104 -12.12 -1.69 7.85
C PRO A 104 -12.49 -2.15 9.25
N GLY A 105 -13.02 -1.24 10.07
CA GLY A 105 -13.46 -1.53 11.44
C GLY A 105 -14.62 -2.52 11.51
N GLN A 106 -15.32 -2.72 10.40
CA GLN A 106 -16.39 -3.73 10.25
C GLN A 106 -15.94 -5.14 10.61
N TYR A 107 -14.67 -5.47 10.34
CA TYR A 107 -14.10 -6.81 10.55
C TYR A 107 -13.10 -6.85 11.70
N TYR A 108 -12.38 -5.75 11.95
CA TYR A 108 -11.33 -5.67 12.95
C TYR A 108 -11.60 -4.58 13.98
N LYS A 109 -11.68 -4.96 15.27
CA LYS A 109 -11.95 -4.06 16.41
C LYS A 109 -10.79 -4.00 17.40
N GLY A 110 -9.55 -4.09 16.92
CA GLY A 110 -8.33 -4.07 17.74
C GLY A 110 -7.45 -2.84 17.47
N PRO A 111 -6.32 -2.71 18.20
CA PRO A 111 -5.32 -1.68 17.92
C PRO A 111 -4.53 -1.97 16.62
N SER A 112 -3.87 -0.97 16.04
CA SER A 112 -2.98 -1.21 14.90
C SER A 112 -1.83 -2.17 15.27
N LEU A 113 -1.64 -3.24 14.50
CA LEU A 113 -0.59 -4.23 14.72
C LEU A 113 0.78 -3.81 14.15
N SER A 114 0.83 -2.76 13.32
CA SER A 114 2.10 -2.25 12.77
C SER A 114 2.93 -1.52 13.82
N PRO A 115 4.27 -1.63 13.78
CA PRO A 115 5.12 -0.66 14.46
C PRO A 115 4.79 0.72 13.90
N ARG A 116 4.49 1.69 14.76
CA ARG A 116 4.42 3.09 14.32
C ARG A 116 5.78 3.42 13.69
N PRO A 117 5.82 4.12 12.55
CA PRO A 117 7.08 4.49 11.93
C PRO A 117 7.99 5.10 13.00
N VAL A 118 9.15 4.47 13.22
CA VAL A 118 10.11 4.86 14.26
C VAL A 118 10.62 6.28 14.00
N GLU A 119 10.66 6.68 12.72
CA GLU A 119 10.77 8.07 12.30
C GLU A 119 9.43 8.76 12.57
N GLY A 120 9.28 9.32 13.77
CA GLY A 120 8.05 9.96 14.23
C GLY A 120 7.58 11.10 13.33
N GLU A 121 6.36 11.60 13.58
CA GLU A 121 5.79 12.76 12.87
C GLU A 121 6.76 13.94 12.77
N GLU A 122 7.58 14.10 13.80
CA GLU A 122 8.58 15.15 13.91
C GLU A 122 9.69 15.03 12.85
N GLU A 123 10.21 13.82 12.59
CA GLU A 123 11.28 13.61 11.61
C GLU A 123 10.81 13.81 10.16
N GLU A 124 9.57 13.43 9.86
CA GLU A 124 8.97 13.71 8.55
C GLU A 124 8.75 15.20 8.33
N LEU A 125 8.33 15.92 9.38
CA LEU A 125 8.23 17.37 9.35
C LEU A 125 9.63 17.99 9.12
N ARG A 126 10.67 17.51 9.79
CA ARG A 126 12.06 17.96 9.54
C ARG A 126 12.49 17.72 8.10
N LYS A 127 12.33 16.49 7.58
CA LYS A 127 12.70 16.13 6.20
C LYS A 127 11.90 16.92 5.16
N SER A 128 10.61 17.16 5.40
CA SER A 128 9.77 17.96 4.49
C SER A 128 10.12 19.45 4.50
N LYS A 129 10.42 20.01 5.68
CA LYS A 129 10.92 21.38 5.85
C LYS A 129 12.29 21.56 5.19
N LEU A 130 13.21 20.62 5.38
CA LEU A 130 14.51 20.60 4.71
C LEU A 130 14.36 20.62 3.19
N ARG A 131 13.56 19.72 2.61
CA ARG A 131 13.28 19.73 1.17
C ARG A 131 12.67 21.04 0.71
N ARG A 132 11.77 21.62 1.51
CA ARG A 132 11.16 22.91 1.18
C ARG A 132 12.19 24.05 1.20
N PHE A 133 13.06 24.10 2.20
CA PHE A 133 14.15 25.06 2.30
C PHE A 133 15.09 24.96 1.09
N MET A 134 15.56 23.75 0.76
CA MET A 134 16.44 23.52 -0.39
C MET A 134 15.82 24.02 -1.70
N VAL A 135 14.52 23.80 -1.91
CA VAL A 135 13.81 24.28 -3.11
C VAL A 135 13.61 25.79 -3.09
N THR A 136 13.23 26.38 -1.95
CA THR A 136 12.99 27.82 -1.82
C THR A 136 14.27 28.63 -2.01
N CYS A 137 15.33 28.26 -1.29
CA CYS A 137 16.64 28.93 -1.33
C CYS A 137 17.50 28.49 -2.52
N LYS A 138 17.11 27.42 -3.24
CA LYS A 138 17.87 26.79 -4.33
C LYS A 138 19.24 26.26 -3.90
N VAL A 139 19.34 25.80 -2.65
CA VAL A 139 20.54 25.20 -2.06
C VAL A 139 20.58 23.71 -2.40
N SER A 140 21.69 23.22 -2.96
CA SER A 140 21.91 21.79 -3.25
C SER A 140 22.54 21.02 -2.10
N GLU A 141 23.17 21.74 -1.17
CA GLU A 141 23.95 21.22 -0.06
C GLU A 141 23.02 20.88 1.10
N TYR A 142 22.86 19.59 1.37
CA TYR A 142 22.03 19.07 2.45
C TYR A 142 22.46 19.62 3.82
N ASP A 143 23.77 19.62 4.09
CA ASP A 143 24.32 20.02 5.38
C ASP A 143 24.06 21.51 5.68
N VAL A 144 24.10 22.37 4.66
CA VAL A 144 23.80 23.80 4.80
C VAL A 144 22.32 23.98 5.13
N ALA A 145 21.42 23.31 4.40
CA ALA A 145 19.99 23.38 4.69
C ALA A 145 19.65 22.84 6.08
N GLN A 146 20.31 21.78 6.53
CA GLN A 146 20.15 21.24 7.87
C GLN A 146 20.61 22.24 8.92
N LEU A 147 21.78 22.85 8.74
CA LEU A 147 22.35 23.82 9.68
C LEU A 147 21.40 25.00 9.92
N TYR A 148 20.90 25.65 8.86
CA TYR A 148 19.98 26.78 9.01
C TYR A 148 18.66 26.35 9.67
N LEU A 149 18.15 25.16 9.37
CA LEU A 149 16.93 24.70 10.04
C LEU A 149 17.18 24.36 11.51
N GLU A 150 18.32 23.77 11.86
CA GLU A 150 18.66 23.45 13.24
C GLU A 150 18.90 24.71 14.09
N GLN A 151 19.52 25.75 13.51
CA GLN A 151 19.75 27.05 14.16
C GLN A 151 18.45 27.82 14.46
N HIS A 152 17.39 27.58 13.69
CA HIS A 152 16.11 28.28 13.78
C HIS A 152 14.98 27.37 14.29
N ASP A 153 15.28 26.33 15.08
CA ASP A 153 14.29 25.41 15.67
C ASP A 153 13.31 24.80 14.64
N TYR A 154 13.82 24.55 13.43
CA TYR A 154 13.06 24.10 12.26
C TYR A 154 11.91 25.03 11.87
N ASP A 155 11.97 26.34 12.16
CA ASP A 155 11.09 27.31 11.52
C ASP A 155 11.59 27.63 10.10
N LEU A 156 10.78 27.25 9.11
CA LEU A 156 11.12 27.40 7.70
C LEU A 156 11.26 28.87 7.31
N ASN A 157 10.39 29.75 7.80
CA ASN A 157 10.39 31.14 7.37
C ASN A 157 11.61 31.88 7.91
N SER A 158 11.87 31.75 9.21
CA SER A 158 13.05 32.36 9.84
C SER A 158 14.36 31.86 9.22
N ALA A 159 14.49 30.56 8.96
CA ALA A 159 15.66 30.01 8.30
C ALA A 159 15.86 30.58 6.87
N VAL A 160 14.78 30.69 6.10
CA VAL A 160 14.80 31.23 4.73
C VAL A 160 15.15 32.72 4.72
N GLU A 161 14.70 33.48 5.73
CA GLU A 161 15.05 34.90 5.89
C GLU A 161 16.53 35.06 6.24
N ALA A 162 17.03 34.30 7.21
CA ALA A 162 18.45 34.32 7.60
C ALA A 162 19.36 34.01 6.41
N TYR A 163 19.04 32.99 5.61
CA TYR A 163 19.81 32.68 4.40
C TYR A 163 19.78 33.82 3.38
N GLN A 164 18.62 34.46 3.18
CA GLN A 164 18.52 35.60 2.26
C GLN A 164 19.28 36.83 2.74
N ASP A 165 19.33 37.05 4.04
CA ASP A 165 20.07 38.16 4.62
C ASP A 165 21.58 37.96 4.50
N ASP A 166 22.06 36.73 4.67
CA ASP A 166 23.45 36.36 4.39
C ASP A 166 23.79 36.59 2.90
N GLU A 167 22.95 36.15 1.97
CA GLU A 167 23.15 36.39 0.52
C GLU A 167 23.14 37.89 0.17
N LYS A 168 22.29 38.70 0.82
CA LYS A 168 22.29 40.16 0.64
C LYS A 168 23.58 40.75 1.19
N TRP A 169 24.02 40.30 2.36
CA TRP A 169 25.24 40.75 2.98
C TRP A 169 26.47 40.45 2.11
N GLU A 170 26.58 39.23 1.59
CA GLU A 170 27.67 38.83 0.68
C GLU A 170 27.69 39.67 -0.62
N ARG A 171 26.51 40.05 -1.12
CA ARG A 171 26.39 40.89 -2.33
C ARG A 171 26.84 42.33 -2.08
N ASP A 172 26.51 42.88 -0.92
CA ASP A 172 26.83 44.27 -0.55
C ASP A 172 28.26 44.41 0.03
N HIS A 173 28.85 43.29 0.48
CA HIS A 173 30.24 43.18 0.92
C HIS A 173 31.04 42.27 -0.03
N PRO A 174 31.21 42.68 -1.30
CA PRO A 174 32.05 41.92 -2.21
C PRO A 174 33.46 41.87 -1.62
N LEU A 175 33.95 40.65 -1.39
CA LEU A 175 35.32 40.42 -0.93
C LEU A 175 36.26 41.24 -1.80
N GLN A 176 36.95 42.21 -1.19
CA GLN A 176 38.03 42.94 -1.85
C GLN A 176 39.13 41.91 -2.11
N ASP A 177 39.14 41.36 -3.33
CA ASP A 177 40.19 40.51 -3.85
C ASP A 177 41.50 41.31 -3.78
N ASN A 178 42.25 41.11 -2.71
CA ASN A 178 43.61 41.62 -2.60
C ASN A 178 44.50 40.72 -3.46
N GLY A 179 44.31 40.85 -4.78
CA GLY A 179 45.13 40.35 -5.87
C GLY A 179 45.48 38.87 -5.81
N LYS A 180 44.56 37.97 -6.18
CA LYS A 180 44.87 36.79 -7.00
C LYS A 180 43.60 36.06 -7.46
N GLY A 181 43.27 36.26 -8.73
CA GLY A 181 42.55 35.25 -9.52
C GLY A 181 41.04 35.27 -9.33
N LYS A 182 40.38 36.12 -10.12
CA LYS A 182 38.93 36.15 -10.32
C LYS A 182 38.42 34.79 -10.85
N MET A 183 38.05 33.87 -9.96
CA MET A 183 37.10 32.80 -10.24
C MET A 183 35.86 33.06 -9.40
N SER A 184 34.78 33.48 -10.06
CA SER A 184 33.46 33.59 -9.41
C SER A 184 33.10 32.21 -8.84
N ALA A 185 32.96 32.14 -7.51
CA ALA A 185 32.65 30.96 -6.72
C ALA A 185 31.26 30.35 -7.03
N ARG A 186 30.57 30.83 -8.07
CA ARG A 186 29.22 30.39 -8.44
C ARG A 186 29.20 29.06 -9.22
N ASN A 187 30.35 28.43 -9.48
CA ASN A 187 30.45 27.26 -10.36
C ASN A 187 31.31 26.10 -9.82
N VAL A 188 31.85 26.17 -8.59
CA VAL A 188 32.73 25.11 -8.07
C VAL A 188 31.95 23.82 -7.73
N GLY A 189 30.64 23.91 -7.44
CA GLY A 189 29.77 22.76 -7.16
C GLY A 189 29.21 22.00 -8.38
N LYS A 190 29.49 22.43 -9.62
CA LYS A 190 28.87 21.85 -10.84
C LYS A 190 29.78 20.95 -11.68
N ARG A 191 30.95 20.57 -11.21
CA ARG A 191 31.77 19.56 -11.91
C ARG A 191 31.19 18.16 -11.68
N ARG A 192 30.27 17.77 -12.57
CA ARG A 192 29.89 16.37 -12.75
C ARG A 192 31.15 15.58 -13.13
N TYR A 193 31.47 14.59 -12.33
CA TYR A 193 32.47 13.57 -12.67
C TYR A 193 31.98 12.84 -13.93
N VAL A 194 32.59 13.13 -15.07
CA VAL A 194 32.51 12.26 -16.26
C VAL A 194 33.64 11.26 -16.13
N GLY A 195 33.29 10.01 -15.77
CA GLY A 195 34.25 8.91 -15.73
C GLY A 195 34.90 8.76 -17.11
N SER A 196 36.23 8.73 -17.12
CA SER A 196 36.99 8.35 -18.31
C SER A 196 36.77 6.87 -18.59
N ALA A 197 36.51 6.55 -19.86
CA ALA A 197 36.61 5.22 -20.42
C ALA A 197 38.05 4.68 -20.35
#